data_AF-A0A2U2SF31-F1
#
_entry.id   AF-A0A2U2SF31-F1
#
_cell.length_a   1.000
_cell.length_b   1.000
_cell.length_c   1.000
_cell.angle_alpha   90.00
_cell.angle_beta   90.00
_cell.angle_gamma   90.00
#
_symmetry.space_group_name_H-M   'P 1'
#
loop_
_entity.id
_entity.type
_entity.pdbx_description
1 polymer ?
#
loop_
_entity_poly.entity_id
_entity_poly.type
_entity_poly.pdbx_seq_one_letter_code
_entity_poly.pdbx_strand_id
1 'polypeptide(L)'
;MPTILANTISAFAILLAGLTTLTFCWLVAPQPWRWRAVYAAVCITGVPTVWYHGFGETFWQGVADIGTNLLLAWTLQIAALWDGYPKKIRWSVALLSGLVNLFAIAGRISMGPEAARIFPVSFGNFGGFSVVELVLIADSLLAVGLLYGRYAQIPARARALLYITTGLFVLGATLASASNHRLDFGILAWHATWHVVGAFGFVFLWAFNDVRFNRAV
;
A
#
# COMPACT_ATOMS: atom_id res chain seq x y z
N MET A 1 8.10 20.01 14.18
CA MET A 1 8.30 20.58 12.83
C MET A 1 9.18 19.71 11.91
N PRO A 2 10.32 19.13 12.34
CA PRO A 2 11.14 18.30 11.44
C PRO A 2 10.41 17.08 10.84
N THR A 3 9.54 16.43 11.63
CA THR A 3 8.76 15.25 11.21
C THR A 3 7.72 15.56 10.12
N ILE A 4 7.10 16.75 10.14
CA ILE A 4 6.13 17.15 9.11
C ILE A 4 6.82 17.28 7.75
N LEU A 5 7.96 17.98 7.72
CA LEU A 5 8.75 18.12 6.50
C LEU A 5 9.26 16.76 6.01
N ALA A 6 9.77 15.92 6.92
CA ALA A 6 10.22 14.56 6.59
C ALA A 6 9.09 13.72 5.98
N ASN A 7 7.91 13.69 6.60
CA ASN A 7 6.74 12.95 6.10
C ASN A 7 6.29 13.48 4.73
N THR A 8 6.29 14.81 4.54
CA THR A 8 5.87 15.43 3.27
C THR A 8 6.83 15.09 2.14
N ILE A 9 8.14 15.27 2.37
CA ILE A 9 9.16 14.98 1.36
C ILE A 9 9.17 13.48 1.05
N SER A 10 9.12 12.63 2.07
CA SER A 10 9.16 11.19 1.81
C SER A 10 7.86 10.66 1.20
N ALA A 11 6.71 11.31 1.39
CA ALA A 11 5.47 10.96 0.69
C ALA A 11 5.61 11.10 -0.84
N PHE A 12 6.43 12.03 -1.34
CA PHE A 12 6.75 12.11 -2.77
C PHE A 12 7.43 10.83 -3.28
N ALA A 13 8.12 10.06 -2.43
CA ALA A 13 8.73 8.80 -2.84
C ALA A 13 7.67 7.80 -3.35
N ILE A 14 6.48 7.76 -2.74
CA ILE A 14 5.37 6.90 -3.20
C ILE A 14 4.88 7.35 -4.58
N LEU A 15 4.62 8.65 -4.74
CA LEU A 15 4.20 9.22 -6.02
C LEU A 15 5.23 8.95 -7.13
N LEU A 16 6.51 9.20 -6.84
CA LEU A 16 7.62 8.97 -7.78
C LEU A 16 7.81 7.48 -8.07
N ALA A 17 7.59 6.58 -7.12
CA ALA A 17 7.63 5.14 -7.36
C ALA A 17 6.51 4.70 -8.33
N GLY A 18 5.29 5.21 -8.16
CA GLY A 18 4.21 4.97 -9.12
C GLY A 18 4.57 5.46 -10.52
N LEU A 19 5.08 6.69 -10.63
CA LEU A 19 5.47 7.27 -11.93
C LEU A 19 6.59 6.47 -12.56
N THR A 20 7.62 6.13 -11.79
CA THR A 20 8.77 5.33 -12.24
C THR A 20 8.34 3.96 -12.74
N THR A 21 7.49 3.25 -11.99
CA THR A 21 7.02 1.91 -12.39
C THR A 21 6.13 1.95 -13.62
N LEU A 22 5.31 3.00 -13.80
CA LEU A 22 4.58 3.23 -15.05
C LEU A 22 5.51 3.55 -16.22
N THR A 23 6.52 4.39 -16.01
CA THR A 23 7.55 4.67 -17.01
C THR A 23 8.30 3.40 -17.40
N PHE A 24 8.64 2.54 -16.45
CA PHE A 24 9.24 1.23 -16.75
C PHE A 24 8.30 0.31 -17.53
N CYS A 25 7.00 0.35 -17.26
CA CYS A 25 6.02 -0.37 -18.09
C CYS A 25 6.00 0.11 -19.55
N TRP A 26 6.36 1.36 -19.79
CA TRP A 26 6.39 1.95 -21.14
C TRP A 26 7.73 1.75 -21.84
N LEU A 27 8.85 1.96 -21.13
CA LEU A 27 10.20 2.00 -21.70
C LEU A 27 10.96 0.68 -21.61
N VAL A 28 10.71 -0.14 -20.59
CA VAL A 28 11.51 -1.35 -20.31
C VAL A 28 10.77 -2.59 -20.77
N ALA A 29 9.59 -2.84 -20.20
CA ALA A 29 8.80 -4.01 -20.55
C ALA A 29 7.32 -3.83 -20.20
N PRO A 30 6.39 -4.08 -21.13
CA PRO A 30 4.96 -3.94 -20.86
C PRO A 30 4.52 -4.94 -19.79
N GLN A 31 3.71 -4.46 -18.85
CA GLN A 31 3.09 -5.29 -17.82
C GLN A 31 1.62 -5.55 -18.19
N PRO A 32 1.02 -6.69 -17.76
CA PRO A 32 -0.40 -6.91 -17.94
C PRO A 32 -1.22 -5.74 -17.39
N TRP A 33 -2.33 -5.39 -18.05
CA TRP A 33 -3.09 -4.16 -17.75
C TRP A 33 -3.48 -4.03 -16.26
N ARG A 34 -3.80 -5.15 -15.61
CA ARG A 34 -4.14 -5.20 -14.17
C ARG A 34 -3.00 -4.75 -13.26
N TRP A 35 -1.75 -5.06 -13.61
CA TRP A 35 -0.58 -4.63 -12.87
C TRP A 35 -0.20 -3.19 -13.20
N ARG A 36 -0.45 -2.72 -14.44
CA ARG A 36 -0.38 -1.29 -14.76
C ARG A 36 -1.39 -0.47 -13.95
N ALA A 37 -2.59 -1.01 -13.71
CA ALA A 37 -3.58 -0.38 -12.84
C ALA A 37 -3.09 -0.26 -11.39
N VAL A 38 -2.37 -1.27 -10.86
CA VAL A 38 -1.70 -1.17 -9.55
C VAL A 38 -0.73 0.01 -9.52
N TYR A 39 0.18 0.11 -10.50
CA TYR A 39 1.16 1.21 -10.51
C TYR A 39 0.50 2.59 -10.67
N ALA A 40 -0.58 2.67 -11.43
CA ALA A 40 -1.41 3.88 -11.48
C ALA A 40 -2.07 4.19 -10.13
N ALA A 41 -2.57 3.18 -9.41
CA ALA A 41 -3.11 3.36 -8.06
C ALA A 41 -2.03 3.81 -7.06
N VAL A 42 -0.76 3.41 -7.22
CA VAL A 42 0.36 3.94 -6.43
C VAL A 42 0.53 5.44 -6.67
N CYS A 43 0.53 5.90 -7.93
CA CYS A 43 0.55 7.34 -8.25
C CYS A 43 -0.63 8.07 -7.62
N ILE A 44 -1.84 7.54 -7.80
CA ILE A 44 -3.08 8.14 -7.29
C ILE A 44 -3.03 8.25 -5.77
N THR A 45 -2.49 7.25 -5.08
CA THR A 45 -2.34 7.25 -3.61
C THR A 45 -1.30 8.26 -3.15
N GLY A 46 -0.17 8.38 -3.85
CA GLY A 46 0.88 9.33 -3.51
C GLY A 46 0.40 10.79 -3.45
N VAL A 47 -0.61 11.17 -4.24
CA VAL A 47 -1.13 12.54 -4.25
C VAL A 47 -1.84 12.90 -2.93
N PRO A 48 -2.87 12.17 -2.46
CA PRO A 48 -3.44 12.39 -1.13
C PRO A 48 -2.46 12.21 0.01
N THR A 49 -1.49 11.29 -0.07
CA THR A 49 -0.47 11.13 0.98
C THR A 49 0.39 12.40 1.14
N VAL A 50 0.82 13.00 0.02
CA VAL A 50 1.52 14.30 0.04
C VAL A 50 0.60 15.41 0.57
N TRP A 51 -0.67 15.41 0.17
CA TRP A 51 -1.64 16.41 0.65
C TRP A 51 -1.87 16.31 2.16
N TYR A 52 -2.05 15.09 2.69
CA TYR A 52 -2.30 14.84 4.10
C TYR A 52 -1.12 15.28 4.97
N HIS A 53 0.09 14.83 4.66
CA HIS A 53 1.26 15.15 5.47
C HIS A 53 1.79 16.58 5.24
N GLY A 54 1.58 17.16 4.05
CA GLY A 54 2.04 18.49 3.69
C GLY A 54 1.16 19.63 4.19
N PHE A 55 -0.13 19.39 4.43
CA PHE A 55 -1.12 20.45 4.65
C PHE A 55 -1.93 20.27 5.94
N GLY A 56 -1.33 19.64 6.96
CA GLY A 56 -1.81 19.72 8.35
C GLY A 56 -2.66 18.55 8.84
N GLU A 57 -2.62 17.39 8.17
CA GLU A 57 -3.21 16.13 8.64
C GLU A 57 -4.70 16.23 9.04
N THR A 58 -5.49 17.00 8.28
CA THR A 58 -6.90 17.23 8.56
C THR A 58 -7.77 16.00 8.25
N PHE A 59 -9.01 16.00 8.75
CA PHE A 59 -9.93 14.87 8.60
C PHE A 59 -10.15 14.47 7.13
N TRP A 60 -10.51 15.41 6.25
CA TRP A 60 -10.81 15.12 4.85
C TRP A 60 -9.59 14.67 4.06
N GLN A 61 -8.41 15.23 4.37
CA GLN A 61 -7.15 14.76 3.81
C GLN A 61 -6.86 13.33 4.25
N GLY A 62 -7.07 12.99 5.53
CA GLY A 62 -6.88 11.64 6.03
C GLY A 62 -7.90 10.64 5.47
N VAL A 63 -9.12 11.06 5.18
CA VAL A 63 -10.11 10.24 4.44
C VAL A 63 -9.62 9.95 3.02
N ALA A 64 -9.10 10.96 2.31
CA ALA A 64 -8.58 10.78 0.96
C ALA A 64 -7.31 9.90 0.94
N ASP A 65 -6.39 10.12 1.87
CA ASP A 65 -5.16 9.35 2.01
C ASP A 65 -5.44 7.87 2.31
N ILE A 66 -6.17 7.59 3.38
CA ILE A 66 -6.51 6.21 3.75
C ILE A 66 -7.42 5.57 2.68
N GLY A 67 -8.36 6.33 2.11
CA GLY A 67 -9.25 5.84 1.07
C GLY A 67 -8.52 5.42 -0.20
N THR A 68 -7.52 6.19 -0.63
CA THR A 68 -6.69 5.82 -1.78
C THR A 68 -5.72 4.68 -1.48
N ASN A 69 -5.20 4.58 -0.26
CA ASN A 69 -4.45 3.40 0.18
C ASN A 69 -5.31 2.12 0.15
N LEU A 70 -6.58 2.17 0.57
CA LEU A 70 -7.51 1.05 0.44
C LEU A 70 -7.80 0.69 -1.02
N LEU A 71 -7.96 1.70 -1.88
CA LEU A 71 -8.10 1.48 -3.33
C LEU A 71 -6.87 0.76 -3.91
N LEU A 72 -5.67 1.16 -3.49
CA LEU A 72 -4.42 0.53 -3.91
C LEU A 72 -4.33 -0.92 -3.44
N ALA A 73 -4.60 -1.20 -2.17
CA ALA A 73 -4.61 -2.56 -1.62
C ALA A 73 -5.65 -3.45 -2.35
N TRP A 74 -6.84 -2.93 -2.62
CA TRP A 74 -7.86 -3.61 -3.40
C TRP A 74 -7.41 -3.88 -4.85
N THR A 75 -6.76 -2.91 -5.49
CA THR A 75 -6.24 -3.07 -6.86
C THR A 75 -5.15 -4.15 -6.92
N LEU A 76 -4.30 -4.25 -5.88
CA LEU A 76 -3.33 -5.34 -5.74
C LEU A 76 -4.02 -6.71 -5.65
N GLN A 77 -5.10 -6.82 -4.86
CA GLN A 77 -5.88 -8.05 -4.76
C GLN A 77 -6.48 -8.44 -6.12
N ILE A 78 -7.09 -7.49 -6.84
CA ILE A 78 -7.62 -7.72 -8.19
C ILE A 78 -6.52 -8.22 -9.13
N ALA A 79 -5.35 -7.57 -9.13
CA ALA A 79 -4.25 -7.97 -9.98
C ALA A 79 -3.78 -9.41 -9.69
N ALA A 80 -3.61 -9.76 -8.41
CA ALA A 80 -3.23 -11.10 -7.98
C ALA A 80 -4.31 -12.16 -8.28
N LEU A 81 -5.59 -11.85 -8.07
CA LEU A 81 -6.70 -12.77 -8.37
C LEU A 81 -6.75 -13.15 -9.86
N TRP A 82 -6.46 -12.20 -10.75
CA TRP A 82 -6.43 -12.48 -12.18
C TRP A 82 -5.22 -13.32 -12.62
N ASP A 83 -4.24 -13.55 -11.75
CA ASP A 83 -3.08 -14.42 -11.99
C ASP A 83 -3.37 -15.89 -11.65
N GLY A 84 -4.47 -16.42 -12.19
CA GLY A 84 -4.72 -17.87 -12.19
C GLY A 84 -5.80 -18.38 -11.22
N TYR A 85 -6.53 -17.52 -10.51
CA TYR A 85 -7.68 -17.97 -9.72
C TYR A 85 -8.91 -18.31 -10.58
N PRO A 86 -9.84 -19.18 -10.17
CA PRO A 86 -11.11 -19.38 -10.87
C PRO A 86 -11.99 -18.13 -10.87
N LYS A 87 -12.77 -17.91 -11.95
CA LYS A 87 -13.67 -16.73 -12.11
C LYS A 87 -14.54 -16.47 -10.87
N LYS A 88 -15.12 -17.52 -10.29
CA LYS A 88 -15.94 -17.41 -9.06
C LYS A 88 -15.15 -16.78 -7.91
N ILE A 89 -13.95 -17.29 -7.62
CA ILE A 89 -13.11 -16.77 -6.52
C ILE A 89 -12.68 -15.33 -6.81
N ARG A 90 -12.27 -15.01 -8.05
CA ARG A 90 -11.88 -13.65 -8.45
C ARG A 90 -12.96 -12.63 -8.12
N TRP A 91 -14.19 -12.89 -8.58
CA TRP A 91 -15.29 -11.95 -8.38
C TRP A 91 -15.77 -11.92 -6.93
N SER A 92 -15.84 -13.06 -6.25
CA SER A 92 -16.25 -13.09 -4.85
C SER A 92 -15.28 -12.31 -3.96
N VAL A 93 -13.97 -12.57 -4.07
CA VAL A 93 -12.97 -11.88 -3.24
C VAL A 93 -12.89 -10.40 -3.60
N ALA A 94 -12.86 -10.04 -4.88
CA ALA A 94 -12.82 -8.64 -5.31
C ALA A 94 -14.07 -7.85 -4.87
N LEU A 95 -15.26 -8.45 -4.95
CA LEU A 95 -16.50 -7.80 -4.52
C LEU A 95 -16.54 -7.65 -3.00
N LEU A 96 -16.24 -8.72 -2.25
CA LEU A 96 -16.32 -8.70 -0.79
C LEU A 96 -15.29 -7.74 -0.17
N SER A 97 -14.02 -7.79 -0.60
CA SER A 97 -13.00 -6.84 -0.14
C SER A 97 -13.34 -5.40 -0.53
N GLY A 98 -13.83 -5.18 -1.76
CA GLY A 98 -14.28 -3.87 -2.21
C GLY A 98 -15.41 -3.31 -1.35
N LEU A 99 -16.41 -4.13 -1.00
CA LEU A 99 -17.48 -3.73 -0.10
C LEU A 99 -16.96 -3.42 1.31
N VAL A 100 -16.05 -4.23 1.85
CA VAL A 100 -15.41 -3.98 3.16
C VAL A 100 -14.70 -2.61 3.17
N ASN A 101 -13.96 -2.28 2.11
CA ASN A 101 -13.26 -1.00 2.00
C ASN A 101 -14.24 0.18 1.91
N LEU A 102 -15.31 0.02 1.12
CA LEU A 102 -16.36 1.03 1.03
C LEU A 102 -17.04 1.26 2.38
N PHE A 103 -17.37 0.19 3.11
CA PHE A 103 -17.95 0.32 4.45
C PHE A 103 -16.97 0.91 5.47
N ALA A 104 -15.68 0.60 5.37
CA ALA A 104 -14.67 1.17 6.26
C ALA A 104 -14.53 2.69 6.08
N ILE A 105 -14.50 3.17 4.83
CA ILE A 105 -14.43 4.61 4.53
C ILE A 105 -15.75 5.31 4.82
N ALA A 106 -16.90 4.73 4.42
CA ALA A 106 -18.21 5.28 4.74
C ALA A 106 -18.39 5.39 6.26
N GLY A 107 -18.02 4.35 7.01
CA GLY A 107 -18.02 4.37 8.47
C GLY A 107 -17.17 5.49 9.04
N ARG A 108 -15.93 5.67 8.56
CA ARG A 108 -15.06 6.79 8.99
C ARG A 108 -15.71 8.15 8.73
N ILE A 109 -16.30 8.35 7.56
CA ILE A 109 -16.98 9.60 7.21
C ILE A 109 -18.19 9.82 8.13
N SER A 110 -19.03 8.80 8.33
CA SER A 110 -20.23 8.87 9.15
C SER A 110 -19.94 9.12 10.63
N MET A 111 -18.85 8.55 11.17
CA MET A 111 -18.47 8.75 12.57
C MET A 111 -17.78 10.11 12.83
N GLY A 112 -17.27 10.76 11.80
CA GLY A 112 -16.66 12.08 11.90
C GLY A 112 -15.25 12.11 12.51
N PRO A 113 -14.69 13.31 12.73
CA PRO A 113 -13.28 13.51 13.07
C PRO A 113 -12.87 13.01 14.45
N GLU A 114 -13.78 13.03 15.43
CA GLU A 114 -13.47 12.61 16.80
C GLU A 114 -13.28 11.08 16.89
N ALA A 115 -14.21 10.32 16.32
CA ALA A 115 -14.17 8.87 16.32
C ALA A 115 -13.06 8.31 15.42
N ALA A 116 -12.62 9.06 14.40
CA ALA A 116 -11.50 8.68 13.54
C ALA A 116 -10.15 8.58 14.29
N ARG A 117 -10.08 9.06 15.54
CA ARG A 117 -8.91 8.98 16.43
C ARG A 117 -9.00 7.85 17.46
N ILE A 118 -10.01 6.96 17.35
CA ILE A 118 -10.11 5.78 18.21
C ILE A 118 -9.20 4.69 17.67
N PHE A 119 -8.21 4.29 18.47
CA PHE A 119 -7.23 3.25 18.16
C PHE A 119 -7.59 1.96 18.91
N PRO A 120 -8.40 1.05 18.33
CA PRO A 120 -8.69 -0.25 18.95
C PRO A 120 -7.44 -1.07 19.24
N VAL A 121 -6.37 -0.88 18.45
CA VAL A 121 -5.03 -1.37 18.74
C VAL A 121 -4.17 -0.16 19.10
N SER A 122 -3.75 -0.07 20.36
CA SER A 122 -2.92 1.03 20.87
C SER A 122 -1.62 0.51 21.46
N PHE A 123 -0.52 1.20 21.14
CA PHE A 123 0.81 0.99 21.70
C PHE A 123 1.18 2.13 22.66
N GLY A 124 0.18 2.75 23.29
CA GLY A 124 0.36 3.90 24.18
C GLY A 124 0.88 5.12 23.42
N ASN A 125 1.95 5.74 23.93
CA ASN A 125 2.56 6.93 23.32
C ASN A 125 3.32 6.64 22.01
N PHE A 126 3.51 5.36 21.67
CA PHE A 126 4.23 5.00 20.46
C PHE A 126 3.39 5.26 19.21
N GLY A 127 2.12 4.83 19.22
CA GLY A 127 1.20 4.88 18.09
C GLY A 127 0.10 3.83 18.24
N GLY A 128 -0.54 3.47 17.13
CA GLY A 128 -1.63 2.50 17.11
C GLY A 128 -2.25 2.40 15.72
N PHE A 129 -3.31 1.60 15.63
CA PHE A 129 -4.11 1.47 14.41
C PHE A 129 -5.58 1.70 14.69
N SER A 130 -6.17 2.62 13.94
CA SER A 130 -7.60 2.83 13.82
C SER A 130 -8.26 1.66 13.07
N VAL A 131 -9.59 1.56 13.15
CA VAL A 131 -10.35 0.50 12.46
C VAL A 131 -10.04 0.46 10.95
N VAL A 132 -9.95 1.61 10.30
CA VAL A 132 -9.71 1.67 8.84
C VAL A 132 -8.28 1.28 8.49
N GLU A 133 -7.30 1.62 9.33
CA GLU A 133 -5.91 1.17 9.16
C GLU A 133 -5.79 -0.35 9.35
N LEU A 134 -6.53 -0.93 10.30
CA LEU A 134 -6.60 -2.39 10.45
C LEU A 134 -7.20 -3.07 9.23
N VAL A 135 -8.26 -2.48 8.63
CA VAL A 135 -8.82 -2.97 7.35
C VAL A 135 -7.76 -2.90 6.25
N LEU A 136 -7.04 -1.78 6.13
CA LEU A 136 -5.96 -1.63 5.14
C LEU A 136 -4.84 -2.66 5.30
N ILE A 137 -4.43 -2.93 6.54
CA ILE A 137 -3.42 -3.96 6.85
C ILE A 137 -3.93 -5.34 6.46
N ALA A 138 -5.17 -5.69 6.83
CA ALA A 138 -5.78 -6.96 6.48
C ALA A 138 -5.89 -7.14 4.95
N ASP A 139 -6.26 -6.08 4.24
CA ASP A 139 -6.38 -6.05 2.78
C ASP A 139 -5.03 -6.25 2.09
N SER A 140 -3.99 -5.63 2.64
CA SER A 140 -2.65 -5.76 2.11
C SER A 140 -2.06 -7.14 2.38
N LEU A 141 -2.33 -7.71 3.57
CA LEU A 141 -1.99 -9.10 3.89
C LEU A 141 -2.72 -10.08 2.98
N LEU A 142 -3.99 -9.82 2.66
CA LEU A 142 -4.76 -10.61 1.70
C LEU A 142 -4.12 -10.55 0.30
N ALA A 143 -3.71 -9.37 -0.17
CA ALA A 143 -3.01 -9.24 -1.45
C ALA A 143 -1.72 -10.08 -1.51
N VAL A 144 -0.91 -10.04 -0.45
CA VAL A 144 0.29 -10.88 -0.32
C VAL A 144 -0.09 -12.36 -0.29
N GLY A 145 -1.08 -12.74 0.52
CA GLY A 145 -1.58 -14.11 0.61
C GLY A 145 -2.07 -14.66 -0.74
N LEU A 146 -2.72 -13.82 -1.56
CA LEU A 146 -3.16 -14.18 -2.91
C LEU A 146 -1.98 -14.43 -3.87
N LEU A 147 -0.88 -13.68 -3.74
CA LEU A 147 0.34 -13.96 -4.49
C LEU A 147 0.95 -15.32 -4.09
N TYR A 148 1.04 -15.60 -2.78
CA TYR A 148 1.54 -16.88 -2.29
C TYR A 148 0.60 -18.06 -2.57
N GLY A 149 -0.71 -17.84 -2.64
CA GLY A 149 -1.66 -18.90 -3.00
C GLY A 149 -1.46 -19.44 -4.42
N ARG A 150 -0.70 -18.73 -5.26
CA ARG A 150 -0.25 -19.18 -6.59
C ARG A 150 1.26 -19.42 -6.66
N TYR A 151 1.93 -19.60 -5.53
CA TYR A 151 3.39 -19.74 -5.46
C TYR A 151 3.96 -20.82 -6.39
N ALA A 152 3.29 -21.95 -6.54
CA ALA A 152 3.69 -23.02 -7.46
C ALA A 152 3.76 -22.58 -8.93
N GLN A 153 2.96 -21.58 -9.32
CA GLN A 153 2.92 -21.01 -10.67
C GLN A 153 3.95 -19.87 -10.86
N ILE A 154 4.63 -19.44 -9.79
CA ILE A 154 5.63 -18.38 -9.85
C ILE A 154 6.98 -18.98 -10.28
N PRO A 155 7.61 -18.49 -11.37
CA PRO A 155 8.93 -18.94 -11.80
C PRO A 155 9.96 -18.85 -10.68
N ALA A 156 10.83 -19.85 -10.54
CA ALA A 156 11.76 -19.97 -9.40
C ALA A 156 12.57 -18.69 -9.15
N ARG A 157 13.10 -18.08 -10.21
CA ARG A 157 13.88 -16.84 -10.16
C ARG A 157 13.09 -15.59 -9.75
N ALA A 158 11.76 -15.58 -9.89
CA ALA A 158 10.92 -14.46 -9.42
C ALA A 158 10.63 -14.56 -7.91
N ARG A 159 10.80 -15.73 -7.30
CA ARG A 159 10.42 -15.98 -5.90
C ARG A 159 11.25 -15.15 -4.91
N ALA A 160 12.53 -14.94 -5.19
CA ALA A 160 13.38 -14.06 -4.38
C ALA A 160 12.80 -12.63 -4.30
N LEU A 161 12.30 -12.11 -5.43
CA LEU A 161 11.68 -10.78 -5.48
C LEU A 161 10.33 -10.75 -4.75
N LEU A 162 9.56 -11.85 -4.76
CA LEU A 162 8.35 -11.97 -3.94
C LEU A 162 8.70 -11.90 -2.44
N TYR A 163 9.74 -12.61 -2.00
CA TYR A 163 10.19 -12.57 -0.61
C TYR A 163 10.67 -11.17 -0.20
N ILE A 164 11.45 -10.50 -1.05
CA ILE A 164 11.90 -9.12 -0.81
C ILE A 164 10.70 -8.19 -0.70
N THR A 165 9.76 -8.26 -1.65
CA THR A 165 8.53 -7.43 -1.65
C THR A 165 7.72 -7.68 -0.38
N THR A 166 7.59 -8.94 0.04
CA THR A 166 6.89 -9.33 1.28
C THR A 166 7.60 -8.77 2.51
N GLY A 167 8.93 -8.89 2.58
CA GLY A 167 9.73 -8.37 3.67
C GLY A 167 9.63 -6.85 3.81
N LEU A 168 9.69 -6.12 2.68
CA LEU A 168 9.48 -4.67 2.65
C LEU A 168 8.06 -4.29 3.09
N PHE A 169 7.05 -5.07 2.71
CA PHE A 169 5.68 -4.85 3.18
C PHE A 169 5.56 -5.04 4.70
N VAL A 170 6.08 -6.14 5.26
CA VAL A 170 6.05 -6.41 6.71
C VAL A 170 6.82 -5.35 7.48
N LEU A 171 7.99 -4.94 6.97
CA LEU A 171 8.77 -3.84 7.53
C LEU A 171 7.97 -2.54 7.48
N GLY A 172 7.31 -2.25 6.36
CA GLY A 172 6.44 -1.09 6.21
C GLY A 172 5.29 -1.08 7.22
N ALA A 173 4.57 -2.20 7.37
CA ALA A 173 3.49 -2.32 8.36
C ALA A 173 4.00 -2.11 9.80
N THR A 174 5.22 -2.59 10.09
CA THR A 174 5.88 -2.34 11.37
C THR A 174 6.17 -0.84 11.55
N LEU A 175 6.70 -0.18 10.52
CA LEU A 175 7.01 1.24 10.57
C LEU A 175 5.75 2.12 10.74
N ALA A 176 4.64 1.72 10.12
CA ALA A 176 3.35 2.39 10.21
C ALA A 176 2.66 2.27 11.58
N SER A 177 3.15 1.39 12.47
CA SER A 177 2.60 1.28 13.83
C SER A 177 2.95 2.46 14.75
N ALA A 178 3.95 3.24 14.36
CA ALA A 178 4.39 4.44 15.07
C ALA A 178 3.53 5.65 14.68
N SER A 179 3.33 6.57 15.61
CA SER A 179 2.66 7.84 15.32
C SER A 179 3.42 8.64 14.25
N ASN A 180 2.68 9.48 13.49
CA ASN A 180 3.22 10.36 12.45
C ASN A 180 4.36 11.28 12.93
N HIS A 181 4.50 11.46 14.24
CA HIS A 181 5.48 12.35 14.85
C HIS A 181 6.55 11.61 15.66
N ARG A 182 6.55 10.26 15.62
CA ARG A 182 7.57 9.46 16.30
C ARG A 182 8.92 9.62 15.62
N LEU A 183 9.88 10.14 16.38
CA LEU A 183 11.29 10.25 16.00
C LEU A 183 12.14 9.55 17.06
N ASP A 184 12.79 8.45 16.68
CA ASP A 184 13.74 7.76 17.55
C ASP A 184 15.18 8.08 17.17
N PHE A 185 16.06 8.14 18.18
CA PHE A 185 17.49 8.43 18.04
C PHE A 185 17.82 9.76 17.33
N GLY A 186 16.84 10.67 17.19
CA GLY A 186 16.99 11.93 16.48
C GLY A 186 17.05 11.82 14.96
N ILE A 187 17.02 10.61 14.39
CA ILE A 187 17.20 10.37 12.95
C ILE A 187 16.11 9.48 12.33
N LEU A 188 15.50 8.59 13.11
CA LEU A 188 14.54 7.62 12.60
C LEU A 188 13.12 8.19 12.73
N ALA A 189 12.69 8.93 11.71
CA ALA A 189 11.29 9.30 11.55
C ALA A 189 10.54 8.10 10.98
N TRP A 190 9.85 7.35 11.85
CA TRP A 190 9.25 6.05 11.52
C TRP A 190 8.30 6.11 10.33
N HIS A 191 7.32 7.02 10.38
CA HIS A 191 6.34 7.20 9.31
C HIS A 191 6.97 7.70 8.01
N ALA A 192 7.93 8.62 8.10
CA ALA A 192 8.66 9.07 6.92
C ALA A 192 9.45 7.92 6.26
N THR A 193 10.04 7.04 7.08
CA THR A 193 10.78 5.87 6.64
C THR A 193 9.85 4.83 6.02
N TRP A 194 8.63 4.70 6.53
CA TRP A 194 7.58 3.89 5.90
C TRP A 194 7.33 4.31 4.45
N HIS A 195 7.20 5.60 4.14
CA HIS A 195 7.01 6.05 2.75
C HIS A 195 8.13 5.57 1.82
N VAL A 196 9.39 5.65 2.28
CA VAL A 196 10.55 5.23 1.50
C VAL A 196 10.55 3.71 1.30
N VAL A 197 10.34 2.94 2.39
CA VAL A 197 10.27 1.47 2.32
C VAL A 197 9.13 1.01 1.41
N GLY A 198 7.95 1.64 1.51
CA GLY A 198 6.82 1.38 0.64
C GLY A 198 7.12 1.68 -0.83
N ALA A 199 7.78 2.80 -1.12
CA ALA A 199 8.19 3.18 -2.47
C ALA A 199 9.12 2.13 -3.09
N PHE A 200 10.14 1.68 -2.36
CA PHE A 200 10.99 0.56 -2.80
C PHE A 200 10.20 -0.72 -2.96
N GLY A 201 9.28 -1.02 -2.05
CA GLY A 201 8.37 -2.17 -2.14
C GLY A 201 7.64 -2.23 -3.48
N PHE A 202 7.12 -1.10 -3.97
CA PHE A 202 6.45 -1.03 -5.28
C PHE A 202 7.40 -1.17 -6.47
N VAL A 203 8.63 -0.64 -6.36
CA VAL A 203 9.67 -0.85 -7.39
C VAL A 203 10.08 -2.33 -7.47
N PHE A 204 10.26 -2.99 -6.33
CA PHE A 204 10.54 -4.42 -6.28
C PHE A 204 9.35 -5.27 -6.75
N LEU A 205 8.12 -4.83 -6.48
CA LEU A 205 6.92 -5.46 -7.03
C LEU A 205 6.88 -5.35 -8.57
N TRP A 206 7.30 -4.22 -9.14
CA TRP A 206 7.46 -4.09 -10.58
C TRP A 206 8.51 -5.06 -11.12
N ALA A 207 9.68 -5.12 -10.50
CA ALA A 207 10.74 -6.04 -10.90
C ALA A 207 10.29 -7.51 -10.80
N PHE A 208 9.56 -7.87 -9.73
CA PHE A 208 8.94 -9.19 -9.56
C PHE A 208 8.05 -9.53 -10.75
N ASN A 209 7.18 -8.60 -11.15
CA ASN A 209 6.26 -8.79 -12.27
C ASN A 209 6.99 -8.87 -13.62
N ASP A 210 8.05 -8.08 -13.83
CA ASP A 210 8.91 -8.18 -15.03
C ASP A 210 9.55 -9.56 -15.17
N VAL A 211 10.15 -10.07 -14.08
CA VAL A 211 10.76 -11.41 -14.07
C VAL A 211 9.72 -12.50 -14.27
N ARG A 212 8.50 -12.31 -13.75
CA ARG A 212 7.39 -13.26 -13.87
C ARG A 212 6.78 -13.31 -15.26
N PHE A 213 6.57 -12.17 -15.93
CA PHE A 213 5.79 -12.10 -17.16
C PHE A 213 6.63 -11.94 -18.44
N ASN A 214 7.76 -11.25 -18.39
CA ASN A 214 8.48 -10.86 -19.61
C ASN A 214 9.75 -11.66 -19.84
N ARG A 215 10.38 -12.13 -18.77
CA ARG A 215 11.65 -12.84 -18.90
C ARG A 215 11.47 -14.36 -18.92
N ALA A 216 10.26 -14.90 -18.69
CA ALA A 216 9.96 -16.30 -18.29
C ALA A 216 10.19 -17.38 -19.34
N VAL A 217 11.02 -17.07 -20.34
CA VAL A 217 11.52 -17.98 -21.36
C VAL A 217 12.82 -18.61 -20.88
#